data_AF-A0A4U5QW36-F1
#
_entry.id   AF-A0A4U5QW36-F1
#
_cell.length_a   1.000
_cell.length_b   1.000
_cell.length_c   1.000
_cell.angle_alpha   90.00
_cell.angle_beta   90.00
_cell.angle_gamma   90.00
#
_symmetry.space_group_name_H-M   'P 1'
#
loop_
_entity.id
_entity.type
_entity.pdbx_description
1 polymer ?
#
loop_
_entity_poly.entity_id
_entity_poly.type
_entity_poly.pdbx_seq_one_letter_code
_entity_poly.pdbx_strand_id
1 'polypeptide(L)'
;MALSVAMAVDATASTSNRWSMASLWSALPSSSKSAASTMRFPSSRCQCPRQSISLSRTRRQQQQRPLLARSFTALNPLSSSSLGFSDNSTFGHAFPSVDNGSRFFAMRHGRRVPKLNRPPDQRRALLRGLTTQLLKHGRIKTTRARASAMRKYVDKMITLAKDGSLHKRRQALGFIYEKQIVHALFAEVPDRYGERNGGYTRIIRTLPRRGDNAPMAYIELV
;
A
#
# COMPACT_ATOMS: atom_id res chain seq x y z
N MET A 1 50.67 20.64 -46.18
CA MET A 1 50.30 19.53 -45.28
C MET A 1 50.11 20.09 -43.87
N ALA A 2 48.88 20.46 -43.51
CA ALA A 2 48.50 20.78 -42.15
C ALA A 2 47.05 20.29 -41.96
N LEU A 3 46.90 19.11 -41.37
CA LEU A 3 45.61 18.51 -41.05
C LEU A 3 45.18 19.04 -39.68
N SER A 4 44.24 19.99 -39.66
CA SER A 4 43.50 20.35 -38.45
C SER A 4 42.45 19.28 -38.17
N VAL A 5 42.71 18.43 -37.18
CA VAL A 5 41.73 17.50 -36.61
C VAL A 5 40.85 18.28 -35.63
N ALA A 6 39.63 18.60 -36.05
CA ALA A 6 38.60 19.15 -35.17
C ALA A 6 38.06 18.02 -34.28
N MET A 7 38.52 17.98 -33.02
CA MET A 7 37.92 17.17 -31.97
C MET A 7 36.58 17.81 -31.57
N ALA A 8 35.49 17.26 -32.08
CA ALA A 8 34.16 17.51 -31.54
C ALA A 8 34.11 16.92 -30.12
N VAL A 9 34.10 17.81 -29.12
CA VAL A 9 33.90 17.41 -27.72
C VAL A 9 32.42 17.10 -27.56
N ASP A 10 32.08 15.82 -27.53
CA ASP A 10 30.73 15.37 -27.23
C ASP A 10 30.34 15.88 -25.84
N ALA A 11 29.25 16.66 -25.83
CA ALA A 11 28.69 17.25 -24.64
C ALA A 11 28.27 16.14 -23.67
N THR A 12 28.84 16.21 -22.46
CA THR A 12 28.49 15.49 -21.24
C THR A 12 27.08 14.89 -21.22
N ALA A 13 27.00 13.56 -21.36
CA ALA A 13 25.80 12.79 -21.06
C ALA A 13 25.44 12.96 -19.58
N SER A 14 24.51 13.87 -19.30
CA SER A 14 23.81 13.94 -18.02
C SER A 14 23.14 12.59 -17.79
N THR A 15 23.71 11.75 -16.92
CA THR A 15 23.10 10.50 -16.45
C THR A 15 21.87 10.85 -15.64
N SER A 16 20.76 11.10 -16.33
CA SER A 16 19.51 11.46 -15.69
C SER A 16 18.90 10.21 -15.05
N ASN A 17 19.10 10.07 -13.73
CA ASN A 17 18.44 9.03 -12.92
C ASN A 17 16.92 9.21 -12.83
N ARG A 18 16.37 10.24 -13.49
CA ARG A 18 14.95 10.50 -13.62
C ARG A 18 14.39 9.65 -14.74
N TRP A 19 13.31 8.92 -14.48
CA TRP A 19 12.61 8.19 -15.53
C TRP A 19 12.02 9.17 -16.53
N SER A 20 12.26 8.88 -17.80
CA SER A 20 11.86 9.73 -18.90
C SER A 20 10.40 9.46 -19.19
N MET A 21 9.52 10.34 -18.74
CA MET A 21 8.13 10.29 -19.17
C MET A 21 7.97 10.61 -20.67
N ALA A 22 9.04 10.87 -21.43
CA ALA A 22 8.98 11.29 -22.84
C ALA A 22 8.24 10.30 -23.75
N SER A 23 8.34 9.00 -23.49
CA SER A 23 7.60 7.96 -24.22
C SER A 23 6.07 8.05 -24.05
N LEU A 24 5.59 8.80 -23.05
CA LEU A 24 4.16 9.03 -22.80
C LEU A 24 3.66 10.34 -23.40
N TRP A 25 4.52 11.36 -23.56
CA TRP A 25 4.12 12.66 -24.12
C TRP A 25 4.01 12.62 -25.66
N SER A 26 4.70 11.70 -26.33
CA SER A 26 4.55 11.45 -27.77
C SER A 26 3.27 10.69 -28.14
N ALA A 27 2.60 10.06 -27.18
CA ALA A 27 1.38 9.27 -27.39
C ALA A 27 0.09 10.02 -27.02
N LEU A 28 0.20 11.26 -26.52
CA LEU A 28 -0.97 12.10 -26.27
C LEU A 28 -1.35 12.81 -27.58
N PRO A 29 -2.60 12.69 -28.07
CA PRO A 29 -3.03 13.48 -29.22
C PRO A 29 -2.92 14.96 -28.85
N SER A 30 -2.14 15.72 -29.61
CA SER A 30 -2.07 17.17 -29.48
C SER A 30 -3.49 17.72 -29.53
N SER A 31 -3.92 18.42 -28.48
CA SER A 31 -5.22 19.08 -28.46
C SER A 31 -5.18 20.23 -29.46
N SER A 32 -5.49 19.95 -30.73
CA SER A 32 -5.84 20.99 -31.68
C SER A 32 -7.07 21.69 -31.10
N LYS A 33 -6.92 22.99 -30.83
CA LYS A 33 -8.03 23.87 -30.52
C LYS A 33 -8.89 23.96 -31.79
N SER A 34 -9.82 23.03 -31.96
CA SER A 34 -10.81 23.11 -33.04
C SER A 34 -11.79 24.22 -32.73
N ALA A 35 -11.91 25.14 -33.68
CA ALA A 35 -12.77 26.32 -33.65
C ALA A 35 -14.23 25.96 -33.34
N ALA A 36 -14.91 26.87 -32.63
CA ALA A 36 -16.32 26.80 -32.34
C ALA A 36 -17.15 26.79 -33.63
N SER A 37 -17.76 25.64 -33.96
CA SER A 37 -18.84 25.57 -34.94
C SER A 37 -20.18 25.60 -34.22
N THR A 38 -20.88 26.71 -34.40
CA THR A 38 -22.27 26.94 -33.97
C THR A 38 -23.21 25.96 -34.68
N MET A 39 -23.64 24.91 -33.98
CA MET A 39 -24.78 24.10 -34.40
C MET A 39 -26.04 24.65 -33.74
N ARG A 40 -26.95 25.23 -34.55
CA ARG A 40 -28.31 25.59 -34.13
C ARG A 40 -29.13 24.32 -33.99
N PHE A 41 -29.75 24.12 -32.83
CA PHE A 41 -30.75 23.08 -32.62
C PHE A 41 -32.13 23.54 -33.10
N PRO A 42 -32.86 22.74 -33.89
CA PRO A 42 -34.26 23.02 -34.18
C PRO A 42 -35.14 22.61 -32.98
N SER A 43 -36.00 23.53 -32.55
CA SER A 43 -37.03 23.27 -31.55
C SER A 43 -38.20 22.53 -32.19
N SER A 44 -38.23 21.20 -32.11
CA SER A 44 -39.45 20.43 -32.32
C SER A 44 -39.99 19.94 -30.98
N ARG A 45 -41.17 20.48 -30.65
CA ARG A 45 -41.95 20.18 -29.45
C ARG A 45 -42.62 18.82 -29.66
N CYS A 46 -42.02 17.74 -29.15
CA CYS A 46 -42.67 16.43 -29.09
C CYS A 46 -43.08 16.12 -27.64
N GLN A 47 -44.39 15.98 -27.43
CA GLN A 47 -45.01 15.58 -26.18
C GLN A 47 -44.81 14.07 -25.98
N CYS A 48 -44.32 13.67 -24.81
CA CYS A 48 -44.31 12.28 -24.37
C CYS A 48 -45.03 12.15 -23.01
N PRO A 49 -45.82 11.09 -22.80
CA PRO A 49 -46.65 10.93 -21.61
C PRO A 49 -45.83 10.56 -20.37
N ARG A 50 -46.21 11.14 -19.24
CA ARG A 50 -45.60 11.00 -17.92
C ARG A 50 -46.12 9.71 -17.27
N GLN A 51 -45.34 8.63 -17.29
CA GLN A 51 -45.61 7.46 -16.45
C GLN A 51 -44.72 7.50 -15.20
N SER A 52 -45.36 7.68 -14.05
CA SER A 52 -44.75 7.63 -12.72
C SER A 52 -44.46 6.19 -12.33
N ILE A 53 -43.19 5.84 -12.18
CA ILE A 53 -42.77 4.55 -11.61
C ILE A 53 -42.79 4.70 -10.08
N SER A 54 -43.79 4.11 -9.43
CA SER A 54 -43.85 3.98 -7.97
C SER A 54 -42.94 2.82 -7.51
N LEU A 55 -41.85 3.13 -6.80
CA LEU A 55 -41.05 2.12 -6.10
C LEU A 55 -41.77 1.67 -4.83
N SER A 56 -42.37 0.47 -4.87
CA SER A 56 -42.90 -0.23 -3.71
C SER A 56 -41.77 -0.79 -2.84
N ARG A 57 -41.61 -0.21 -1.65
CA ARG A 57 -40.72 -0.68 -0.57
C ARG A 57 -41.29 -1.95 0.06
N THR A 58 -40.77 -3.13 -0.32
CA THR A 58 -41.13 -4.39 0.32
C THR A 58 -40.46 -4.52 1.70
N ARG A 59 -41.30 -4.40 2.73
CA ARG A 59 -41.03 -4.63 4.15
C ARG A 59 -40.79 -6.13 4.37
N ARG A 60 -39.54 -6.55 4.62
CA ARG A 60 -39.23 -7.91 5.11
C ARG A 60 -39.91 -8.11 6.46
N GLN A 61 -40.94 -8.96 6.47
CA GLN A 61 -41.58 -9.46 7.68
C GLN A 61 -40.63 -10.39 8.44
N GLN A 62 -40.43 -10.09 9.73
CA GLN A 62 -39.96 -11.06 10.72
C GLN A 62 -41.05 -12.12 10.86
N GLN A 63 -40.74 -13.36 10.50
CA GLN A 63 -41.56 -14.51 10.86
C GLN A 63 -41.14 -14.98 12.26
N GLN A 64 -42.08 -14.80 13.19
CA GLN A 64 -42.07 -15.37 14.53
C GLN A 64 -42.33 -16.88 14.42
N ARG A 65 -41.51 -17.70 15.10
CA ARG A 65 -41.74 -19.15 15.23
C ARG A 65 -42.63 -19.42 16.45
N PRO A 66 -43.64 -20.30 16.37
CA PRO A 66 -44.55 -20.58 17.47
C PRO A 66 -43.96 -21.54 18.51
N LEU A 67 -44.38 -21.33 19.76
CA LEU A 67 -44.15 -22.15 20.94
C LEU A 67 -45.11 -23.35 20.92
N LEU A 68 -44.61 -24.56 21.19
CA LEU A 68 -45.44 -25.70 21.59
C LEU A 68 -44.83 -26.40 22.81
N ALA A 69 -45.68 -26.51 23.83
CA ALA A 69 -45.44 -27.18 25.09
C ALA A 69 -45.30 -28.69 24.92
N ARG A 70 -44.41 -29.30 25.70
CA ARG A 70 -44.51 -30.71 26.10
C ARG A 70 -44.13 -30.83 27.57
N SER A 71 -45.13 -31.12 28.37
CA SER A 71 -45.10 -31.52 29.77
C SER A 71 -44.52 -32.92 29.94
N PHE A 72 -43.61 -33.11 30.90
CA PHE A 72 -43.49 -34.37 31.63
C PHE A 72 -43.06 -34.09 33.07
N THR A 73 -43.98 -34.36 33.99
CA THR A 73 -43.78 -34.45 35.43
C THR A 73 -43.42 -35.89 35.80
N ALA A 74 -42.38 -36.09 36.62
CA ALA A 74 -42.22 -37.29 37.44
C ALA A 74 -41.38 -36.95 38.71
N LEU A 75 -42.12 -36.71 39.79
CA LEU A 75 -41.94 -37.06 41.21
C LEU A 75 -40.53 -37.50 41.74
N ASN A 76 -39.99 -36.69 42.69
CA ASN A 76 -39.49 -36.95 44.08
C ASN A 76 -38.74 -38.25 44.47
N PRO A 77 -37.92 -38.33 45.57
CA PRO A 77 -37.92 -37.49 46.79
C PRO A 77 -36.54 -37.11 47.40
N LEU A 78 -36.62 -36.31 48.47
CA LEU A 78 -35.55 -36.01 49.45
C LEU A 78 -34.94 -37.27 50.08
N SER A 79 -33.61 -37.26 50.34
CA SER A 79 -33.02 -37.80 51.59
C SER A 79 -31.51 -37.54 51.73
N SER A 80 -31.14 -37.03 52.91
CA SER A 80 -29.95 -37.40 53.71
C SER A 80 -28.61 -36.71 53.43
N SER A 81 -28.35 -35.71 54.28
CA SER A 81 -27.05 -35.46 54.91
C SER A 81 -26.30 -36.74 55.31
N SER A 82 -24.99 -36.80 55.02
CA SER A 82 -23.90 -37.08 55.96
C SER A 82 -22.72 -37.86 55.34
N LEU A 83 -21.53 -37.55 55.87
CA LEU A 83 -20.29 -38.34 55.88
C LEU A 83 -19.40 -38.24 54.64
N GLY A 84 -18.31 -37.47 54.81
CA GLY A 84 -17.27 -37.29 53.80
C GLY A 84 -16.33 -38.47 53.67
N PHE A 85 -15.55 -38.44 52.59
CA PHE A 85 -14.16 -38.88 52.58
C PHE A 85 -13.49 -38.34 51.31
N SER A 86 -12.42 -37.58 51.52
CA SER A 86 -11.24 -37.39 50.67
C SER A 86 -11.43 -37.29 49.15
N ASP A 87 -11.29 -36.05 48.63
CA ASP A 87 -10.50 -35.84 47.42
C ASP A 87 -9.51 -34.69 47.64
N ASN A 88 -8.30 -35.10 48.04
CA ASN A 88 -7.09 -34.30 47.91
C ASN A 88 -6.79 -34.09 46.42
N SER A 89 -7.03 -32.88 45.91
CA SER A 89 -6.09 -32.15 45.05
C SER A 89 -6.69 -30.80 44.63
N THR A 90 -6.81 -29.94 45.63
CA THR A 90 -6.92 -28.50 45.51
C THR A 90 -5.81 -27.97 44.60
N PHE A 91 -6.08 -27.79 43.29
CA PHE A 91 -5.28 -26.93 42.41
C PHE A 91 -5.60 -25.46 42.70
N GLY A 92 -5.48 -25.10 43.98
CA GLY A 92 -5.54 -23.76 44.51
C GLY A 92 -4.12 -23.34 44.85
N HIS A 93 -3.27 -23.19 43.83
CA HIS A 93 -2.08 -22.38 43.99
C HIS A 93 -2.52 -20.91 44.06
N ALA A 94 -2.94 -20.51 45.26
CA ALA A 94 -2.84 -19.15 45.73
C ALA A 94 -1.35 -18.81 45.81
N PHE A 95 -0.74 -18.49 44.66
CA PHE A 95 0.42 -17.63 44.68
C PHE A 95 -0.11 -16.21 44.84
N PRO A 96 0.14 -15.52 45.97
CA PRO A 96 0.10 -14.07 45.95
C PRO A 96 1.31 -13.65 45.11
N SER A 97 1.15 -13.67 43.79
CA SER A 97 2.07 -12.93 42.93
C SER A 97 1.85 -11.49 43.33
N VAL A 98 2.89 -10.90 43.90
CA VAL A 98 2.94 -9.46 44.12
C VAL A 98 2.85 -8.83 42.74
N ASP A 99 1.63 -8.55 42.29
CA ASP A 99 1.33 -7.82 41.08
C ASP A 99 1.77 -6.37 41.31
N ASN A 100 3.07 -6.11 41.23
CA ASN A 100 3.62 -4.76 41.16
C ASN A 100 3.28 -4.10 39.81
N GLY A 101 2.07 -4.30 39.25
CA GLY A 101 1.55 -3.64 38.04
C GLY A 101 2.44 -3.71 36.78
N SER A 102 3.58 -4.41 36.84
CA SER A 102 4.62 -4.35 35.84
C SER A 102 4.36 -5.45 34.83
N ARG A 103 3.64 -5.11 33.75
CA ARG A 103 3.55 -5.97 32.57
C ARG A 103 4.95 -6.17 32.00
N PHE A 104 5.59 -7.29 32.33
CA PHE A 104 6.82 -7.73 31.69
C PHE A 104 6.50 -8.08 30.22
N PHE A 105 6.73 -7.14 29.32
CA PHE A 105 6.67 -7.44 27.89
C PHE A 105 7.97 -8.16 27.50
N ALA A 106 7.92 -9.49 27.36
CA ALA A 106 9.03 -10.24 26.79
C ALA A 106 9.46 -9.59 25.45
N MET A 107 10.76 -9.33 25.29
CA MET A 107 11.29 -8.78 24.04
C MET A 107 10.97 -9.75 22.90
N ARG A 108 10.27 -9.26 21.88
CA ARG A 108 9.95 -10.10 20.72
C ARG A 108 11.16 -10.19 19.78
N HIS A 109 11.73 -11.39 19.67
CA HIS A 109 12.83 -11.69 18.76
C HIS A 109 12.38 -11.71 17.28
N GLY A 110 13.33 -11.61 16.34
CA GLY A 110 13.07 -11.75 14.90
C GLY A 110 12.27 -10.61 14.23
N ARG A 111 12.13 -9.44 14.88
CA ARG A 111 11.42 -8.28 14.30
C ARG A 111 12.23 -7.61 13.18
N ARG A 112 11.91 -7.94 11.92
CA ARG A 112 12.58 -7.38 10.72
C ARG A 112 11.86 -6.20 10.05
N VAL A 113 10.61 -5.91 10.42
CA VAL A 113 9.80 -4.85 9.80
C VAL A 113 9.90 -3.55 10.62
N PRO A 114 10.38 -2.43 10.04
CA PRO A 114 10.46 -1.16 10.76
C PRO A 114 9.07 -0.56 10.99
N LYS A 115 8.77 -0.16 12.23
CA LYS A 115 7.45 0.38 12.59
C LYS A 115 7.22 1.84 12.18
N LEU A 116 8.30 2.64 12.03
CA LEU A 116 8.27 4.06 11.65
C LEU A 116 7.34 4.94 12.52
N ASN A 117 7.10 4.53 13.77
CA ASN A 117 6.19 5.17 14.73
C ASN A 117 4.79 5.43 14.15
N ARG A 118 4.29 4.50 13.32
CA ARG A 118 2.97 4.58 12.71
C ARG A 118 2.23 3.24 12.77
N PRO A 119 0.88 3.26 12.86
CA PRO A 119 0.08 2.05 12.69
C PRO A 119 0.28 1.44 11.29
N PRO A 120 -0.04 0.15 11.10
CA PRO A 120 0.26 -0.59 9.86
C PRO A 120 -0.33 0.07 8.60
N ASP A 121 -1.54 0.61 8.67
CA ASP A 121 -2.23 1.18 7.51
C ASP A 121 -1.56 2.47 7.03
N GLN A 122 -1.30 3.39 7.96
CA GLN A 122 -0.58 4.63 7.68
C GLN A 122 0.86 4.37 7.20
N ARG A 123 1.52 3.36 7.79
CA ARG A 123 2.87 2.96 7.36
C ARG A 123 2.85 2.45 5.92
N ARG A 124 1.87 1.62 5.55
CA ARG A 124 1.73 1.12 4.18
C ARG A 124 1.50 2.26 3.19
N ALA A 125 0.59 3.19 3.50
CA ALA A 125 0.33 4.36 2.66
C ALA A 125 1.58 5.25 2.48
N LEU A 126 2.31 5.52 3.57
CA LEU A 126 3.55 6.29 3.52
C LEU A 126 4.59 5.66 2.59
N LEU A 127 4.81 4.35 2.72
CA LEU A 127 5.82 3.64 1.92
C LEU A 127 5.41 3.59 0.44
N ARG A 128 4.12 3.39 0.13
CA ARG A 128 3.60 3.49 -1.25
C ARG A 128 3.86 4.87 -1.85
N GLY A 129 3.62 5.92 -1.07
CA GLY A 129 3.86 7.30 -1.51
C GLY A 129 5.33 7.55 -1.80
N LEU A 130 6.21 7.21 -0.85
CA LEU A 130 7.66 7.40 -1.00
C LEU A 130 8.23 6.61 -2.18
N THR A 131 7.81 5.36 -2.38
CA THR A 131 8.21 4.58 -3.55
C THR A 131 7.75 5.26 -4.83
N THR A 132 6.48 5.67 -4.93
CA THR A 132 5.95 6.36 -6.11
C THR A 132 6.76 7.64 -6.43
N GLN A 133 7.09 8.44 -5.41
CA GLN A 133 7.88 9.66 -5.57
C GLN A 133 9.33 9.38 -5.97
N LEU A 134 9.97 8.36 -5.41
CA LEU A 134 11.32 7.97 -5.80
C LEU A 134 11.37 7.54 -7.26
N LEU A 135 10.41 6.73 -7.70
CA LEU A 135 10.31 6.27 -9.08
C LEU A 135 10.07 7.43 -10.06
N LYS A 136 9.25 8.41 -9.67
CA LYS A 136 8.97 9.62 -10.47
C LYS A 136 10.17 10.53 -10.67
N HIS A 137 10.94 10.75 -9.60
CA HIS A 137 11.98 11.77 -9.57
C HIS A 137 13.41 11.20 -9.67
N GLY A 138 13.59 9.90 -9.44
CA GLY A 138 14.90 9.23 -9.40
C GLY A 138 15.68 9.43 -8.09
N ARG A 139 15.47 10.57 -7.42
CA ARG A 139 16.16 10.96 -6.18
C ARG A 139 15.24 11.70 -5.23
N ILE A 140 15.22 11.33 -3.95
CA ILE A 140 14.46 12.05 -2.91
C ILE A 140 15.26 12.20 -1.61
N LYS A 141 15.02 13.30 -0.89
CA LYS A 141 15.58 13.56 0.46
C LYS A 141 14.59 13.11 1.52
N THR A 142 14.96 12.15 2.37
CA THR A 142 14.08 11.64 3.44
C THR A 142 14.86 11.37 4.72
N THR A 143 14.20 10.87 5.77
CA THR A 143 14.91 10.41 6.97
C THR A 143 15.55 9.05 6.73
N ARG A 144 16.70 8.79 7.36
CA ARG A 144 17.44 7.52 7.23
C ARG A 144 16.56 6.30 7.49
N ALA A 145 15.73 6.35 8.52
CA ALA A 145 14.81 5.26 8.87
C ALA A 145 13.77 4.98 7.76
N ARG A 146 13.22 6.03 7.12
CA ARG A 146 12.27 5.87 6.01
C ARG A 146 12.97 5.36 4.75
N ALA A 147 14.17 5.87 4.45
CA ALA A 147 14.98 5.42 3.32
C ALA A 147 15.33 3.92 3.43
N SER A 148 15.81 3.47 4.59
CA SER A 148 16.10 2.05 4.81
C SER A 148 14.85 1.17 4.72
N ALA A 149 13.70 1.65 5.18
CA ALA A 149 12.45 0.91 5.09
C ALA A 149 11.93 0.78 3.64
N MET A 150 12.03 1.86 2.84
CA MET A 150 11.48 1.86 1.49
C MET A 150 12.29 1.03 0.49
N ARG A 151 13.60 0.82 0.73
CA ARG A 151 14.50 0.01 -0.11
C ARG A 151 13.86 -1.30 -0.55
N LYS A 152 13.32 -2.07 0.40
CA LYS A 152 12.64 -3.35 0.15
C LYS A 152 11.49 -3.24 -0.86
N TYR A 153 10.72 -2.16 -0.81
CA TYR A 153 9.55 -1.97 -1.66
C TYR A 153 9.96 -1.52 -3.06
N VAL A 154 10.95 -0.62 -3.16
CA VAL A 154 11.49 -0.15 -4.44
C VAL A 154 12.13 -1.31 -5.19
N ASP A 155 12.99 -2.08 -4.52
CA ASP A 155 13.65 -3.22 -5.14
C ASP A 155 12.64 -4.24 -5.65
N LYS A 156 11.58 -4.51 -4.85
CA LYS A 156 10.49 -5.39 -5.27
C LYS A 156 9.78 -4.88 -6.53
N MET A 157 9.51 -3.57 -6.65
CA MET A 157 8.86 -3.02 -7.85
C MET A 157 9.74 -3.15 -9.09
N ILE A 158 11.05 -2.94 -8.95
CA ILE A 158 12.00 -3.09 -10.06
C ILE A 158 12.13 -4.55 -10.48
N THR A 159 12.20 -5.49 -9.52
CA THR A 159 12.21 -6.92 -9.83
C THR A 159 10.94 -7.36 -10.57
N LEU A 160 9.76 -6.87 -10.16
CA LEU A 160 8.51 -7.14 -10.89
C LEU A 160 8.53 -6.61 -12.33
N ALA A 161 9.20 -5.48 -12.54
CA ALA A 161 9.31 -4.85 -13.85
C ALA A 161 10.27 -5.60 -14.79
N LYS A 162 11.35 -6.18 -14.26
CA LYS A 162 12.27 -7.04 -15.02
C LYS A 162 11.57 -8.23 -15.66
N ASP A 163 10.59 -8.82 -14.97
CA ASP A 163 9.82 -9.97 -15.49
C ASP A 163 8.87 -9.58 -16.65
N GLY A 164 8.37 -8.35 -16.69
CA GLY A 164 7.52 -7.84 -17.78
C GLY A 164 6.06 -8.34 -17.86
N SER A 165 5.71 -9.45 -17.19
CA SER A 165 4.42 -10.14 -17.38
C SER A 165 3.19 -9.34 -16.92
N LEU A 166 2.02 -9.62 -17.54
CA LEU A 166 0.76 -8.96 -17.21
C LEU A 166 0.38 -9.11 -15.73
N HIS A 167 0.63 -10.28 -15.14
CA HIS A 167 0.35 -10.52 -13.72
C HIS A 167 1.21 -9.63 -12.83
N LYS A 168 2.51 -9.47 -13.13
CA LYS A 168 3.39 -8.57 -12.37
C LYS A 168 2.97 -7.10 -12.52
N ARG A 169 2.54 -6.67 -13.72
CA ARG A 169 2.00 -5.32 -13.93
C ARG A 169 0.79 -5.04 -13.04
N ARG A 170 -0.15 -5.99 -12.91
CA ARG A 170 -1.31 -5.87 -12.01
C ARG A 170 -0.90 -5.77 -10.54
N GLN A 171 0.11 -6.53 -10.12
CA GLN A 171 0.65 -6.43 -8.75
C GLN A 171 1.27 -5.05 -8.49
N ALA A 172 2.02 -4.50 -9.44
CA ALA A 172 2.63 -3.17 -9.33
C ALA A 172 1.55 -2.06 -9.26
N LEU A 173 0.49 -2.14 -10.07
CA LEU A 173 -0.66 -1.23 -10.03
C LEU A 173 -1.39 -1.24 -8.69
N GLY A 174 -1.40 -2.38 -7.98
CA GLY A 174 -1.96 -2.47 -6.62
C GLY A 174 -1.14 -1.71 -5.56
N PHE A 175 0.12 -1.37 -5.85
CA PHE A 175 1.03 -0.71 -4.92
C PHE A 175 1.30 0.76 -5.28
N ILE A 176 1.65 1.06 -6.53
CA ILE A 176 1.97 2.41 -7.00
C ILE A 176 0.67 3.21 -7.20
N TYR A 177 0.69 4.52 -6.90
CA TYR A 177 -0.50 5.37 -7.03
C TYR A 177 -0.74 5.85 -8.48
N GLU A 178 0.31 6.22 -9.19
CA GLU A 178 0.21 6.79 -10.54
C GLU A 178 0.42 5.70 -11.60
N LYS A 179 -0.57 5.49 -12.48
CA LYS A 179 -0.50 4.49 -13.56
C LYS A 179 0.63 4.77 -14.55
N GLN A 180 0.88 6.04 -14.85
CA GLN A 180 1.91 6.50 -15.79
C GLN A 180 3.31 6.02 -15.39
N ILE A 181 3.61 6.06 -14.10
CA ILE A 181 4.90 5.61 -13.55
C ILE A 181 5.06 4.10 -13.73
N VAL A 182 3.98 3.32 -13.62
CA VAL A 182 4.04 1.88 -13.86
C VAL A 182 4.35 1.58 -15.32
N HIS A 183 3.77 2.31 -16.27
CA HIS A 183 4.09 2.12 -17.68
C HIS A 183 5.56 2.46 -17.98
N ALA A 184 6.06 3.58 -17.48
CA ALA A 184 7.47 3.97 -17.62
C ALA A 184 8.43 2.95 -16.97
N LEU A 185 8.11 2.48 -15.75
CA LEU A 185 8.86 1.46 -15.03
C LEU A 185 9.06 0.20 -15.88
N PHE A 186 7.99 -0.33 -16.48
CA PHE A 186 8.06 -1.57 -17.26
C PHE A 186 8.72 -1.40 -18.63
N ALA A 187 8.81 -0.17 -19.14
CA ALA A 187 9.50 0.14 -20.39
C ALA A 187 11.02 0.32 -20.16
N GLU A 188 11.43 1.09 -19.15
CA GLU A 188 12.83 1.49 -18.97
C GLU A 188 13.68 0.51 -18.14
N VAL A 189 13.08 -0.23 -17.21
CA VAL A 189 13.83 -1.09 -16.27
C VAL A 189 14.58 -2.26 -16.94
N PRO A 190 14.02 -2.98 -17.93
CA PRO A 190 14.73 -4.07 -18.59
C PRO A 190 16.07 -3.59 -19.19
N ASP A 191 16.06 -2.42 -19.81
CA ASP A 191 17.25 -1.83 -20.44
C ASP A 191 18.25 -1.32 -19.39
N ARG A 192 17.78 -0.64 -18.33
CA ARG A 192 18.65 -0.04 -17.29
C ARG A 192 19.23 -1.06 -16.31
N TYR A 193 18.46 -2.09 -15.94
CA TYR A 193 18.79 -3.01 -14.83
C TYR A 193 18.78 -4.49 -15.23
N GLY A 194 18.78 -4.80 -16.54
CA GLY A 194 18.76 -6.17 -17.05
C GLY A 194 19.85 -7.06 -16.43
N GLU A 195 21.09 -6.59 -16.44
CA GLU A 195 22.25 -7.34 -15.93
C GLU A 195 22.36 -7.35 -14.40
N ARG A 196 21.77 -6.36 -13.70
CA ARG A 196 21.95 -6.18 -12.25
C ARG A 196 21.05 -7.12 -11.43
N ASN A 197 21.67 -7.94 -10.56
CA ASN A 197 21.01 -8.89 -9.66
C ASN A 197 20.65 -8.30 -8.28
N GLY A 198 19.94 -7.16 -8.27
CA GLY A 198 19.43 -6.53 -7.04
C GLY A 198 20.20 -5.30 -6.60
N GLY A 199 19.78 -4.70 -5.48
CA GLY A 199 20.41 -3.50 -4.93
C GLY A 199 20.29 -2.29 -5.86
N TYR A 200 19.07 -1.94 -6.25
CA TYR A 200 18.80 -0.89 -7.23
C TYR A 200 18.78 0.52 -6.63
N THR A 201 18.84 0.62 -5.30
CA THR A 201 18.81 1.90 -4.58
C THR A 201 20.08 2.11 -3.76
N ARG A 202 20.58 3.34 -3.83
CA ARG A 202 21.68 3.85 -2.99
C ARG A 202 21.12 4.76 -1.91
N ILE A 203 21.63 4.66 -0.69
CA ILE A 203 21.31 5.59 0.41
C ILE A 203 22.57 6.34 0.79
N ILE A 204 22.54 7.66 0.66
CA ILE A 204 23.63 8.57 1.02
C ILE A 204 23.21 9.36 2.25
N ARG A 205 23.99 9.29 3.33
CA ARG A 205 23.70 10.02 4.57
C ARG A 205 24.02 11.49 4.40
N THR A 206 23.22 12.35 5.02
CA THR A 206 23.45 13.79 5.02
C THR A 206 23.49 14.33 6.43
N LEU A 207 23.76 15.63 6.55
CA LEU A 207 23.60 16.36 7.80
C LEU A 207 22.18 16.16 8.39
N PRO A 208 22.08 16.08 9.72
CA PRO A 208 20.78 15.99 10.40
C PRO A 208 19.94 17.25 10.15
N ARG A 209 18.63 17.12 10.29
CA ARG A 209 17.71 18.25 10.14
C ARG A 209 17.86 19.21 11.32
N ARG A 210 17.87 20.51 11.03
CA ARG A 210 17.86 21.58 12.05
C ARG A 210 16.53 21.56 12.81
N GLY A 211 16.59 21.55 14.15
CA GLY A 211 15.42 21.56 15.04
C GLY A 211 15.20 20.23 15.74
N ASP A 212 14.79 19.19 15.00
CA ASP A 212 14.49 17.86 15.56
C ASP A 212 15.68 16.88 15.53
N ASN A 213 16.83 17.32 15.02
CA ASN A 213 18.06 16.54 14.83
C ASN A 213 17.83 15.19 14.12
N ALA A 214 16.79 15.09 13.29
CA ALA A 214 16.44 13.84 12.64
C ALA A 214 17.53 13.46 11.61
N PRO A 215 18.06 12.22 11.63
CA PRO A 215 19.08 11.80 10.68
C PRO A 215 18.49 11.73 9.26
N MET A 216 19.00 12.57 8.37
CA MET A 216 18.55 12.67 6.98
C MET A 216 19.43 11.83 6.05
N ALA A 217 18.86 11.47 4.90
CA ALA A 217 19.55 10.78 3.83
C ALA A 217 18.91 11.09 2.47
N TYR A 218 19.72 11.10 1.41
CA TYR A 218 19.23 10.96 0.05
C TYR A 218 19.08 9.47 -0.28
N ILE A 219 18.02 9.13 -0.99
CA ILE A 219 17.85 7.83 -1.64
C ILE A 219 17.70 8.04 -3.14
N GLU A 220 18.47 7.27 -3.90
CA GLU A 220 18.69 7.43 -5.33
C GLU A 220 18.58 6.07 -6.02
N LEU A 221 18.00 6.05 -7.21
CA LEU A 221 18.13 4.93 -8.14
C LEU A 221 19.57 4.92 -8.69
N VAL A 222 20.16 3.73 -8.76
CA VAL A 222 21.54 3.50 -9.23
C VAL A 222 21.61 3.47 -10.74
#